data_AF-A0A916G6S0-F1
#
_entry.id   AF-A0A916G6S0-F1
#
_cell.length_a   1.000
_cell.length_b   1.000
_cell.length_c   1.000
_cell.angle_alpha   90.00
_cell.angle_beta   90.00
_cell.angle_gamma   90.00
#
_symmetry.space_group_name_H-M   'P 1'
#
loop_
_entity.id
_entity.type
_entity.pdbx_description
1 polymer ?
#
loop_
_entity_poly.entity_id
_entity_poly.type
_entity_poly.pdbx_seq_one_letter_code
_entity_poly.pdbx_strand_id
1 'polypeptide(L)'
;MKRHAALIPALLLTAAASAQVFGPKEISEESKACIACHREHGPGLYQQWGASKHFRANVGCFECHAAPQAEPDSFEHYGQYIAILVTPKDCSRCHAREVEEFSASRHSKAARILGSLDNVLAEVVEGNKGMKSVGFPEGVAASAVNGCWQCHGSEVKILPEGKIDPTTWPNSGIGRINPDGSEGACNACHTRHTFSAAQARHPDTCGKCHLGPDHPQKEIYEESKHGIAFFSNVNQMNLDSNKWVVGEDYWAAPTCATCHMSATRKQPVSHDVGLRISWNNRPELSVRPEFADAKMNLPGASIPWETRRLNMKDVCINCHDAQWIDNFYTQYDALIELYNDKFATPSRDLYALARPLLNGPQFANELDWTYYELWHHEGRRARHGASMMAPDYTHWHGTYEVAKRFYSEYLPQLESLADRNKESADESRANAAAALRAKIDQVLASDNHKWFTGKLDPEEAARRQKATEEFKARYEQK
;
A
#
# COMPACT_ATOMS: atom_id res chain seq x y z
N MET A 1 -22.43 -11.76 -66.54
CA MET A 1 -23.38 -12.28 -65.54
C MET A 1 -22.91 -11.84 -64.16
N LYS A 2 -23.69 -10.97 -63.51
CA LYS A 2 -23.41 -10.42 -62.17
C LYS A 2 -23.54 -11.54 -61.13
N ARG A 3 -22.59 -11.65 -60.21
CA ARG A 3 -22.78 -12.31 -58.91
C ARG A 3 -22.46 -11.30 -57.82
N HIS A 4 -23.52 -10.77 -57.20
CA HIS A 4 -23.44 -10.00 -55.97
C HIS A 4 -23.24 -10.97 -54.81
N ALA A 5 -22.14 -10.84 -54.08
CA ALA A 5 -21.99 -11.42 -52.75
C ALA A 5 -22.34 -10.31 -51.74
N ALA A 6 -23.44 -10.50 -51.01
CA ALA A 6 -23.87 -9.60 -49.96
C ALA A 6 -22.97 -9.80 -48.73
N LEU A 7 -22.30 -8.72 -48.29
CA LEU A 7 -21.68 -8.64 -46.97
C LEU A 7 -22.78 -8.33 -45.94
N ILE A 8 -23.01 -9.26 -45.02
CA ILE A 8 -23.83 -9.04 -43.82
C ILE A 8 -22.90 -8.49 -42.74
N PRO A 9 -23.16 -7.29 -42.18
CA PRO A 9 -22.40 -6.81 -41.04
C PRO A 9 -22.88 -7.56 -39.79
N ALA A 10 -21.99 -8.30 -39.14
CA ALA A 10 -22.24 -8.87 -37.83
C ALA A 10 -22.25 -7.73 -36.79
N LEU A 11 -23.45 -7.30 -36.39
CA LEU A 11 -23.64 -6.48 -35.20
C LEU A 11 -23.21 -7.31 -33.97
N LEU A 12 -22.04 -7.01 -33.42
CA LEU A 12 -21.67 -7.43 -32.07
C LEU A 12 -22.54 -6.63 -31.08
N LEU A 13 -23.70 -7.18 -30.73
CA LEU A 13 -24.40 -6.77 -29.52
C LEU A 13 -23.53 -7.19 -28.32
N THR A 14 -22.73 -6.26 -27.80
CA THR A 14 -22.23 -6.36 -26.43
C THR A 14 -23.45 -6.25 -25.50
N ALA A 15 -23.97 -7.39 -25.06
CA ALA A 15 -24.91 -7.43 -23.97
C ALA A 15 -24.22 -6.82 -22.75
N ALA A 16 -24.62 -5.61 -22.38
CA ALA A 16 -24.32 -5.08 -21.07
C ALA A 16 -24.96 -6.03 -20.06
N ALA A 17 -24.15 -6.86 -19.41
CA ALA A 17 -24.59 -7.66 -18.28
C ALA A 17 -24.97 -6.70 -17.16
N SER A 18 -26.25 -6.33 -17.10
CA SER A 18 -26.86 -5.73 -15.93
C SER A 18 -26.76 -6.75 -14.80
N ALA A 19 -25.75 -6.61 -13.94
CA ALA A 19 -25.64 -7.36 -12.70
C ALA A 19 -26.87 -7.07 -11.85
N GLN A 20 -27.79 -8.04 -11.82
CA GLN A 20 -29.01 -7.98 -11.05
C GLN A 20 -28.64 -8.24 -9.59
N VAL A 21 -28.83 -7.25 -8.72
CA VAL A 21 -28.60 -7.37 -7.27
C VAL A 21 -29.57 -8.41 -6.72
N PHE A 22 -29.08 -9.63 -6.49
CA PHE A 22 -29.87 -10.75 -5.96
C PHE A 22 -29.63 -10.85 -4.45
N GLY A 23 -30.54 -10.26 -3.66
CA GLY A 23 -30.71 -10.66 -2.26
C GLY A 23 -31.79 -11.75 -2.16
N PRO A 24 -31.72 -12.66 -1.19
CA PRO A 24 -32.83 -13.56 -0.90
C PRO A 24 -34.14 -12.79 -0.65
N LYS A 25 -35.28 -13.36 -1.04
CA LYS A 25 -36.60 -12.73 -0.79
C LYS A 25 -36.93 -12.66 0.70
N GLU A 26 -36.44 -13.62 1.46
CA GLU A 26 -36.60 -13.75 2.91
C GLU A 26 -35.36 -14.45 3.49
N ILE A 27 -35.16 -14.33 4.79
CA ILE A 27 -34.11 -15.06 5.50
C ILE A 27 -34.43 -16.56 5.44
N SER A 28 -33.46 -17.39 5.06
CA SER A 28 -33.61 -18.85 4.99
C SER A 28 -33.91 -19.50 6.34
N GLU A 29 -34.47 -20.72 6.30
CA GLU A 29 -34.74 -21.49 7.53
C GLU A 29 -33.45 -21.85 8.26
N GLU A 30 -32.38 -22.13 7.52
CA GLU A 30 -31.04 -22.37 8.05
C GLU A 30 -30.53 -21.15 8.80
N SER A 31 -30.61 -19.95 8.18
CA SER A 31 -30.24 -18.70 8.86
C SER A 31 -31.11 -18.40 10.06
N LYS A 32 -32.43 -18.69 10.03
CA LYS A 32 -33.32 -18.54 11.19
C LYS A 32 -32.86 -19.42 12.37
N ALA A 33 -32.44 -20.65 12.09
CA ALA A 33 -31.87 -21.54 13.11
C ALA A 33 -30.54 -21.00 13.66
N CYS A 34 -29.64 -20.51 12.80
CA CYS A 34 -28.41 -19.85 13.23
C CYS A 34 -28.70 -18.66 14.16
N ILE A 35 -29.63 -17.78 13.77
CA ILE A 35 -30.00 -16.58 14.52
C ILE A 35 -30.60 -16.94 15.89
N ALA A 36 -31.48 -17.94 15.95
CA ALA A 36 -32.13 -18.35 17.19
C ALA A 36 -31.12 -18.71 18.29
N CYS A 37 -30.01 -19.37 17.91
CA CYS A 37 -28.93 -19.77 18.82
C CYS A 37 -27.89 -18.65 19.01
N HIS A 38 -27.37 -18.07 17.93
CA HIS A 38 -26.26 -17.10 18.00
C HIS A 38 -26.65 -15.74 18.56
N ARG A 39 -27.94 -15.38 18.61
CA ARG A 39 -28.37 -14.18 19.33
C ARG A 39 -28.04 -14.26 20.83
N GLU A 40 -28.00 -15.46 21.40
CA GLU A 40 -27.78 -15.70 22.83
C GLU A 40 -26.30 -15.90 23.13
N HIS A 41 -25.60 -16.67 22.28
CA HIS A 41 -24.18 -16.99 22.47
C HIS A 41 -23.20 -15.95 21.88
N GLY A 42 -23.63 -15.18 20.90
CA GLY A 42 -22.82 -14.19 20.20
C GLY A 42 -23.55 -12.86 19.99
N PRO A 43 -24.07 -12.22 21.06
CA PRO A 43 -24.93 -11.04 20.94
C PRO A 43 -24.24 -9.89 20.18
N GLY A 44 -22.93 -9.71 20.33
CA GLY A 44 -22.18 -8.68 19.59
C GLY A 44 -22.22 -8.90 18.07
N LEU A 45 -21.99 -10.14 17.60
CA LEU A 45 -22.04 -10.46 16.17
C LEU A 45 -23.47 -10.35 15.62
N TYR A 46 -24.45 -10.81 16.40
CA TYR A 46 -25.86 -10.67 16.06
C TYR A 46 -26.27 -9.21 15.90
N GLN A 47 -25.88 -8.32 16.81
CA GLN A 47 -26.19 -6.89 16.73
C GLN A 47 -25.48 -6.22 15.55
N GLN A 48 -24.21 -6.54 15.29
CA GLN A 48 -23.48 -6.03 14.13
C GLN A 48 -24.15 -6.41 12.81
N TRP A 49 -24.49 -7.70 12.65
CA TRP A 49 -25.25 -8.16 11.49
C TRP A 49 -26.62 -7.51 11.41
N GLY A 50 -27.37 -7.43 12.51
CA GLY A 50 -28.70 -6.80 12.57
C GLY A 50 -28.68 -5.30 12.18
N ALA A 51 -27.56 -4.60 12.39
CA ALA A 51 -27.37 -3.22 11.94
C ALA A 51 -26.96 -3.10 10.46
N SER A 52 -26.50 -4.19 9.84
CA SER A 52 -25.91 -4.21 8.50
C SER A 52 -26.94 -4.00 7.38
N LYS A 53 -26.44 -3.61 6.19
CA LYS A 53 -27.24 -3.62 4.96
C LYS A 53 -27.57 -5.06 4.50
N HIS A 54 -26.74 -6.04 4.84
CA HIS A 54 -26.98 -7.45 4.54
C HIS A 54 -28.23 -8.00 5.24
N PHE A 55 -28.42 -7.70 6.54
CA PHE A 55 -29.66 -8.06 7.24
C PHE A 55 -30.90 -7.49 6.55
N ARG A 56 -30.87 -6.20 6.17
CA ARG A 56 -31.99 -5.55 5.45
C ARG A 56 -32.25 -6.13 4.06
N ALA A 57 -31.25 -6.80 3.47
CA ALA A 57 -31.33 -7.50 2.20
C ALA A 57 -31.60 -9.00 2.36
N ASN A 58 -31.96 -9.46 3.57
CA ASN A 58 -32.17 -10.87 3.92
C ASN A 58 -30.96 -11.79 3.69
N VAL A 59 -29.74 -11.24 3.62
CA VAL A 59 -28.50 -12.04 3.61
C VAL A 59 -28.18 -12.39 5.07
N GLY A 60 -28.51 -13.61 5.47
CA GLY A 60 -28.31 -14.14 6.81
C GLY A 60 -26.94 -14.80 7.00
N CYS A 61 -26.81 -15.55 8.10
CA CYS A 61 -25.58 -16.23 8.45
C CYS A 61 -25.22 -17.32 7.43
N PHE A 62 -26.21 -18.16 7.09
CA PHE A 62 -26.02 -19.32 6.23
C PHE A 62 -25.72 -18.91 4.79
N GLU A 63 -26.31 -17.82 4.29
CA GLU A 63 -26.04 -17.33 2.93
C GLU A 63 -24.56 -17.02 2.68
N CYS A 64 -23.82 -16.60 3.72
CA CYS A 64 -22.38 -16.37 3.63
C CYS A 64 -21.55 -17.60 4.05
N HIS A 65 -21.93 -18.26 5.14
CA HIS A 65 -21.12 -19.31 5.77
C HIS A 65 -21.36 -20.72 5.22
N ALA A 66 -22.44 -20.95 4.46
CA ALA A 66 -22.69 -22.25 3.84
C ALA A 66 -21.53 -22.63 2.91
N ALA A 67 -20.97 -23.81 3.14
CA ALA A 67 -19.85 -24.34 2.39
C ALA A 67 -20.16 -25.78 1.94
N PRO A 68 -19.81 -26.17 0.70
CA PRO A 68 -19.79 -27.57 0.29
C PRO A 68 -18.93 -28.41 1.23
N GLN A 69 -19.40 -29.62 1.56
CA GLN A 69 -18.66 -30.57 2.40
C GLN A 69 -17.23 -30.87 1.90
N ALA A 70 -17.00 -30.75 0.59
CA ALA A 70 -15.71 -30.99 -0.03
C ALA A 70 -14.71 -29.81 0.10
N GLU A 71 -15.16 -28.63 0.58
CA GLU A 71 -14.26 -27.51 0.81
C GLU A 71 -13.32 -27.79 1.99
N PRO A 72 -12.04 -27.39 1.92
CA PRO A 72 -11.05 -27.81 2.93
C PRO A 72 -11.39 -27.37 4.36
N ASP A 73 -12.00 -26.20 4.53
CA ASP A 73 -12.37 -25.61 5.82
C ASP A 73 -13.85 -25.78 6.19
N SER A 74 -14.59 -26.57 5.42
CA SER A 74 -15.97 -26.92 5.75
C SER A 74 -16.02 -27.95 6.88
N PHE A 75 -16.92 -27.74 7.84
CA PHE A 75 -17.25 -28.71 8.88
C PHE A 75 -18.76 -28.73 9.17
N GLU A 76 -19.23 -29.84 9.74
CA GLU A 76 -20.63 -29.96 10.15
C GLU A 76 -20.88 -29.19 11.46
N HIS A 77 -21.91 -28.34 11.46
CA HIS A 77 -22.36 -27.58 12.60
C HIS A 77 -23.88 -27.65 12.70
N TYR A 78 -24.38 -28.46 13.65
CA TYR A 78 -25.81 -28.65 13.90
C TYR A 78 -26.62 -29.05 12.64
N GLY A 79 -26.10 -30.01 11.87
CA GLY A 79 -26.76 -30.55 10.67
C GLY A 79 -26.58 -29.73 9.40
N GLN A 80 -25.74 -28.68 9.45
CA GLN A 80 -25.38 -27.85 8.30
C GLN A 80 -23.88 -27.91 8.04
N TYR A 81 -23.45 -27.85 6.78
CA TYR A 81 -22.03 -27.68 6.44
C TYR A 81 -21.71 -26.20 6.27
N ILE A 82 -20.74 -25.72 7.04
CA ILE A 82 -20.31 -24.33 7.05
C ILE A 82 -18.80 -24.19 7.05
N ALA A 83 -18.32 -23.04 6.58
CA ALA A 83 -16.96 -22.55 6.77
C ALA A 83 -16.96 -21.30 7.65
N ILE A 84 -15.97 -21.18 8.55
CA ILE A 84 -15.78 -19.95 9.34
C ILE A 84 -15.29 -18.80 8.44
N LEU A 85 -14.50 -19.12 7.41
CA LEU A 85 -13.88 -18.16 6.52
C LEU A 85 -14.82 -17.87 5.35
N VAL A 86 -15.38 -16.67 5.34
CA VAL A 86 -16.03 -16.13 4.13
C VAL A 86 -14.94 -15.51 3.26
N THR A 87 -14.77 -16.03 2.05
CA THR A 87 -13.68 -15.66 1.12
C THR A 87 -14.17 -14.70 0.02
N PRO A 88 -13.27 -14.13 -0.80
CA PRO A 88 -13.66 -13.44 -2.02
C PRO A 88 -14.57 -14.25 -2.96
N LYS A 89 -14.46 -15.59 -3.03
CA LYS A 89 -15.36 -16.40 -3.87
C LYS A 89 -16.79 -16.44 -3.30
N ASP A 90 -16.94 -16.44 -1.99
CA ASP A 90 -18.26 -16.33 -1.38
C ASP A 90 -18.91 -14.99 -1.69
N CYS A 91 -18.13 -13.91 -1.56
CA CYS A 91 -18.55 -12.56 -1.87
C CYS A 91 -18.95 -12.41 -3.35
N SER A 92 -18.22 -13.06 -4.27
CA SER A 92 -18.42 -12.90 -5.72
C SER A 92 -19.74 -13.48 -6.22
N ARG A 93 -20.42 -14.32 -5.43
CA ARG A 93 -21.79 -14.77 -5.70
C ARG A 93 -22.75 -13.59 -5.88
N CYS A 94 -22.51 -12.48 -5.17
CA CYS A 94 -23.32 -11.25 -5.26
C CYS A 94 -22.51 -10.03 -5.75
N HIS A 95 -21.21 -9.97 -5.45
CA HIS A 95 -20.30 -8.85 -5.69
C HIS A 95 -19.18 -9.21 -6.68
N ALA A 96 -19.55 -9.83 -7.80
CA ALA A 96 -18.60 -10.35 -8.79
C ALA A 96 -17.66 -9.26 -9.33
N ARG A 97 -18.20 -8.06 -9.61
CA ARG A 97 -17.43 -6.93 -10.13
C ARG A 97 -16.38 -6.46 -9.11
N GLU A 98 -16.80 -6.23 -7.87
CA GLU A 98 -15.89 -5.75 -6.82
C GLU A 98 -14.77 -6.77 -6.54
N VAL A 99 -15.07 -8.07 -6.60
CA VAL A 99 -14.08 -9.14 -6.45
C VAL A 99 -13.13 -9.20 -7.66
N GLU A 100 -13.62 -9.03 -8.88
CA GLU A 100 -12.78 -8.99 -10.08
C GLU A 100 -11.81 -7.81 -10.04
N GLU A 101 -12.31 -6.61 -9.75
CA GLU A 101 -11.50 -5.40 -9.57
C GLU A 101 -10.44 -5.60 -8.47
N PHE A 102 -10.85 -6.09 -7.29
CA PHE A 102 -9.94 -6.35 -6.18
C PHE A 102 -8.86 -7.37 -6.56
N SER A 103 -9.24 -8.46 -7.24
CA SER A 103 -8.33 -9.53 -7.66
C SER A 103 -7.29 -9.08 -8.69
N ALA A 104 -7.60 -8.05 -9.47
CA ALA A 104 -6.67 -7.40 -10.40
C ALA A 104 -5.65 -6.48 -9.71
N SER A 105 -5.89 -6.13 -8.43
CA SER A 105 -5.05 -5.21 -7.67
C SER A 105 -3.87 -5.91 -6.98
N ARG A 106 -2.85 -5.12 -6.62
CA ARG A 106 -1.74 -5.58 -5.76
C ARG A 106 -2.17 -5.92 -4.34
N HIS A 107 -3.25 -5.32 -3.83
CA HIS A 107 -3.77 -5.65 -2.52
C HIS A 107 -4.16 -7.13 -2.41
N SER A 108 -4.75 -7.70 -3.46
CA SER A 108 -5.04 -9.15 -3.49
C SER A 108 -3.77 -10.00 -3.40
N LYS A 109 -2.62 -9.48 -3.89
CA LYS A 109 -1.34 -10.20 -3.92
C LYS A 109 -0.44 -9.89 -2.73
N ALA A 110 -0.93 -9.18 -1.72
CA ALA A 110 -0.09 -8.68 -0.64
C ALA A 110 0.62 -9.79 0.14
N ALA A 111 0.01 -10.96 0.37
CA ALA A 111 0.68 -12.08 1.05
C ALA A 111 1.83 -12.70 0.23
N ARG A 112 1.95 -12.40 -1.06
CA ARG A 112 3.06 -12.92 -1.89
C ARG A 112 4.39 -12.23 -1.59
N ILE A 113 4.39 -11.11 -0.86
CA ILE A 113 5.63 -10.38 -0.53
C ILE A 113 6.41 -11.01 0.62
N LEU A 114 5.93 -12.12 1.19
CA LEU A 114 6.62 -12.86 2.25
C LEU A 114 7.98 -13.45 1.82
N GLY A 115 8.38 -13.32 0.55
CA GLY A 115 9.76 -13.59 0.10
C GLY A 115 10.70 -12.38 0.12
N SER A 116 10.29 -11.23 0.68
CA SER A 116 11.06 -9.96 0.59
C SER A 116 11.98 -9.71 1.79
N LEU A 117 12.81 -8.66 1.69
CA LEU A 117 13.69 -8.21 2.77
C LEU A 117 12.91 -7.93 4.07
N ASP A 118 11.69 -7.42 3.95
CA ASP A 118 10.80 -7.14 5.09
C ASP A 118 10.45 -8.44 5.84
N ASN A 119 10.35 -9.58 5.13
CA ASN A 119 10.16 -10.88 5.79
C ASN A 119 11.45 -11.40 6.43
N VAL A 120 12.64 -11.07 5.90
CA VAL A 120 13.91 -11.43 6.55
C VAL A 120 14.05 -10.71 7.90
N LEU A 121 13.67 -9.44 7.98
CA LEU A 121 13.65 -8.71 9.25
C LEU A 121 12.74 -9.40 10.26
N ALA A 122 11.47 -9.61 9.90
CA ALA A 122 10.50 -10.22 10.80
C ALA A 122 10.83 -11.68 11.16
N GLU A 123 11.25 -12.51 10.19
CA GLU A 123 11.47 -13.95 10.41
C GLU A 123 12.80 -14.28 11.07
N VAL A 124 13.85 -13.52 10.78
CA VAL A 124 15.24 -13.87 11.13
C VAL A 124 15.87 -12.88 12.10
N VAL A 125 15.73 -11.57 11.86
CA VAL A 125 16.40 -10.55 12.66
C VAL A 125 15.66 -10.30 13.98
N GLU A 126 14.34 -10.12 13.90
CA GLU A 126 13.45 -9.91 15.05
C GLU A 126 12.94 -11.24 15.62
N GLY A 127 12.75 -12.22 14.73
CA GLY A 127 12.06 -13.46 15.00
C GLY A 127 12.97 -14.67 15.23
N ASN A 128 12.33 -15.78 15.58
CA ASN A 128 12.92 -17.11 15.59
C ASN A 128 11.80 -18.14 15.36
N LYS A 129 12.13 -19.42 15.18
CA LYS A 129 11.12 -20.49 15.00
C LYS A 129 10.47 -20.98 16.30
N GLY A 130 10.25 -20.09 17.26
CA GLY A 130 9.72 -20.42 18.57
C GLY A 130 8.22 -20.71 18.59
N MET A 131 7.44 -20.10 17.69
CA MET A 131 5.99 -20.33 17.64
C MET A 131 5.69 -21.61 16.88
N LYS A 132 5.38 -22.67 17.62
CA LYS A 132 5.02 -23.99 17.07
C LYS A 132 3.53 -24.25 17.18
N SER A 133 3.02 -24.97 16.20
CA SER A 133 1.62 -25.40 16.11
C SER A 133 1.53 -26.71 15.34
N VAL A 134 0.33 -27.29 15.25
CA VAL A 134 0.10 -28.51 14.45
C VAL A 134 0.46 -28.27 12.99
N GLY A 135 0.12 -27.10 12.46
CA GLY A 135 0.44 -26.69 11.10
C GLY A 135 1.90 -26.30 10.91
N PHE A 136 2.61 -25.91 11.97
CA PHE A 136 4.00 -25.47 11.91
C PHE A 136 4.84 -26.17 13.00
N PRO A 137 5.12 -27.48 12.87
CA PRO A 137 5.86 -28.24 13.88
C PRO A 137 7.33 -27.78 14.01
N GLU A 138 7.92 -27.32 12.91
CA GLU A 138 9.26 -26.73 12.87
C GLU A 138 9.30 -25.28 13.39
N GLY A 139 8.12 -24.69 13.62
CA GLY A 139 7.93 -23.34 14.13
C GLY A 139 8.09 -22.23 13.10
N VAL A 140 7.52 -21.07 13.43
CA VAL A 140 7.62 -19.81 12.68
C VAL A 140 7.93 -18.64 13.61
N ALA A 141 8.23 -17.48 13.01
CA ALA A 141 8.43 -16.24 13.74
C ALA A 141 7.11 -15.63 14.25
N ALA A 142 7.01 -15.50 15.57
CA ALA A 142 5.88 -14.82 16.21
C ALA A 142 5.77 -13.34 15.79
N SER A 143 6.89 -12.68 15.52
CA SER A 143 6.98 -11.32 14.94
C SER A 143 6.32 -11.25 13.56
N ALA A 144 6.56 -12.21 12.67
CA ALA A 144 5.91 -12.27 11.36
C ALA A 144 4.39 -12.50 11.48
N VAL A 145 3.99 -13.44 12.35
CA VAL A 145 2.57 -13.78 12.60
C VAL A 145 1.77 -12.59 13.13
N ASN A 146 2.34 -11.85 14.09
CA ASN A 146 1.64 -10.75 14.77
C ASN A 146 1.84 -9.38 14.10
N GLY A 147 2.91 -9.20 13.32
CA GLY A 147 3.21 -7.96 12.59
C GLY A 147 2.82 -8.05 11.12
N CYS A 148 3.74 -8.57 10.30
CA CYS A 148 3.63 -8.56 8.83
C CYS A 148 2.34 -9.22 8.34
N TRP A 149 2.02 -10.42 8.84
CA TRP A 149 0.88 -11.20 8.35
C TRP A 149 -0.46 -10.56 8.68
N GLN A 150 -0.55 -9.74 9.73
CA GLN A 150 -1.79 -9.06 10.11
C GLN A 150 -2.18 -7.95 9.12
N CYS A 151 -1.20 -7.40 8.39
CA CYS A 151 -1.42 -6.39 7.34
C CYS A 151 -1.45 -7.02 5.95
N HIS A 152 -0.46 -7.83 5.59
CA HIS A 152 -0.30 -8.40 4.24
C HIS A 152 -1.17 -9.63 4.00
N GLY A 153 -1.40 -10.42 5.05
CA GLY A 153 -2.01 -11.74 4.97
C GLY A 153 -0.97 -12.86 4.96
N SER A 154 -1.43 -14.06 5.21
CA SER A 154 -0.67 -15.31 5.09
C SER A 154 -1.55 -16.38 4.43
N GLU A 155 -0.97 -17.52 4.09
CA GLU A 155 -1.74 -18.72 3.80
C GLU A 155 -2.44 -19.20 5.06
N VAL A 156 -3.75 -19.43 4.96
CA VAL A 156 -4.55 -19.98 6.05
C VAL A 156 -4.44 -21.50 6.03
N LYS A 157 -3.96 -22.07 7.14
CA LYS A 157 -3.77 -23.52 7.25
C LYS A 157 -4.93 -24.16 7.98
N ILE A 158 -5.57 -25.11 7.31
CA ILE A 158 -6.64 -25.92 7.89
C ILE A 158 -6.06 -27.19 8.51
N LEU A 159 -6.50 -27.46 9.72
CA LEU A 159 -6.21 -28.63 10.53
C LEU A 159 -7.36 -29.65 10.40
N PRO A 160 -7.19 -30.88 10.92
CA PRO A 160 -8.28 -31.84 10.99
C PRO A 160 -9.57 -31.27 11.62
N GLU A 161 -10.70 -31.83 11.21
CA GLU A 161 -12.05 -31.41 11.63
C GLU A 161 -12.42 -29.95 11.29
N GLY A 162 -11.79 -29.33 10.28
CA GLY A 162 -12.08 -27.95 9.85
C GLY A 162 -11.57 -26.86 10.82
N LYS A 163 -10.72 -27.23 11.78
CA LYS A 163 -10.07 -26.26 12.68
C LYS A 163 -9.04 -25.45 11.90
N ILE A 164 -8.82 -24.20 12.29
CA ILE A 164 -7.83 -23.33 11.64
C ILE A 164 -6.61 -23.20 12.54
N ASP A 165 -5.42 -23.30 11.97
CA ASP A 165 -4.18 -23.22 12.73
C ASP A 165 -3.98 -21.83 13.37
N PRO A 166 -3.67 -21.76 14.69
CA PRO A 166 -3.53 -20.48 15.41
C PRO A 166 -2.39 -19.59 14.91
N THR A 167 -1.47 -20.15 14.13
CA THR A 167 -0.37 -19.41 13.50
C THR A 167 -0.86 -18.56 12.33
N THR A 168 -1.95 -18.97 11.70
CA THR A 168 -2.46 -18.36 10.46
C THR A 168 -3.85 -17.73 10.64
N TRP A 169 -4.43 -17.86 11.83
CA TRP A 169 -5.74 -17.33 12.18
C TRP A 169 -5.82 -16.95 13.67
N PRO A 170 -6.42 -15.80 14.04
CA PRO A 170 -7.13 -14.83 13.20
C PRO A 170 -6.22 -14.03 12.26
N ASN A 171 -6.69 -13.83 11.02
CA ASN A 171 -5.98 -13.05 10.01
C ASN A 171 -6.96 -12.22 9.16
N SER A 172 -6.70 -10.92 9.09
CA SER A 172 -7.44 -9.97 8.23
C SER A 172 -6.50 -9.16 7.35
N GLY A 173 -5.35 -9.74 7.01
CA GLY A 173 -4.41 -9.14 6.09
C GLY A 173 -5.00 -9.10 4.68
N ILE A 174 -4.78 -7.99 3.98
CA ILE A 174 -5.54 -7.64 2.78
C ILE A 174 -5.42 -8.70 1.67
N GLY A 175 -4.26 -9.36 1.54
CA GLY A 175 -3.97 -10.37 0.53
C GLY A 175 -3.91 -11.80 1.07
N ARG A 176 -4.60 -12.10 2.18
CA ARG A 176 -4.69 -13.45 2.78
C ARG A 176 -4.97 -14.52 1.72
N ILE A 177 -4.23 -15.64 1.75
CA ILE A 177 -4.47 -16.78 0.84
C ILE A 177 -5.43 -17.74 1.54
N ASN A 178 -6.61 -17.93 0.96
CA ASN A 178 -7.71 -18.66 1.56
C ASN A 178 -7.67 -20.17 1.19
N PRO A 179 -8.34 -21.05 1.97
CA PRO A 179 -8.36 -22.49 1.70
C PRO A 179 -8.96 -22.87 0.34
N ASP A 180 -9.88 -22.07 -0.18
CA ASP A 180 -10.47 -22.24 -1.52
C ASP A 180 -9.55 -21.76 -2.66
N GLY A 181 -8.32 -21.33 -2.35
CA GLY A 181 -7.31 -20.81 -3.28
C GLY A 181 -7.55 -19.36 -3.72
N SER A 182 -8.58 -18.69 -3.24
CA SER A 182 -8.77 -17.26 -3.50
C SER A 182 -7.82 -16.41 -2.66
N GLU A 183 -7.45 -15.24 -3.17
CA GLU A 183 -6.55 -14.31 -2.46
C GLU A 183 -7.33 -13.04 -2.09
N GLY A 184 -7.33 -12.71 -0.81
CA GLY A 184 -8.00 -11.53 -0.30
C GLY A 184 -8.71 -11.73 1.04
N ALA A 185 -8.83 -10.64 1.79
CA ALA A 185 -9.75 -10.51 2.91
C ALA A 185 -10.69 -9.31 2.70
N CYS A 186 -11.91 -9.56 2.18
CA CYS A 186 -12.88 -8.49 1.89
C CYS A 186 -13.29 -7.68 3.12
N ASN A 187 -13.07 -8.19 4.34
CA ASN A 187 -13.38 -7.50 5.57
C ASN A 187 -12.23 -6.60 6.11
N ALA A 188 -11.17 -6.38 5.33
CA ALA A 188 -10.05 -5.54 5.74
C ALA A 188 -10.42 -4.06 5.89
N CYS A 189 -11.34 -3.54 5.07
CA CYS A 189 -11.77 -2.13 5.09
C CYS A 189 -13.18 -1.93 5.67
N HIS A 190 -14.12 -2.80 5.36
CA HIS A 190 -15.47 -2.80 5.95
C HIS A 190 -15.65 -4.07 6.78
N THR A 191 -15.38 -3.93 8.07
CA THR A 191 -15.24 -5.06 8.98
C THR A 191 -16.52 -5.87 9.13
N ARG A 192 -16.36 -7.17 9.34
CA ARG A 192 -17.46 -8.06 9.74
C ARG A 192 -17.96 -7.66 11.14
N HIS A 193 -19.24 -7.79 11.48
CA HIS A 193 -20.35 -8.26 10.64
C HIS A 193 -21.29 -7.13 10.17
N THR A 194 -20.90 -5.87 10.39
CA THR A 194 -21.67 -4.71 9.93
C THR A 194 -21.46 -4.45 8.43
N PHE A 195 -20.26 -4.74 7.90
CA PHE A 195 -19.87 -4.52 6.51
C PHE A 195 -20.22 -3.10 6.01
N SER A 196 -19.90 -2.10 6.82
CA SER A 196 -20.30 -0.71 6.57
C SER A 196 -19.44 -0.04 5.50
N ALA A 197 -20.07 0.40 4.41
CA ALA A 197 -19.42 1.25 3.42
C ALA A 197 -18.95 2.59 4.02
N ALA A 198 -19.65 3.13 5.02
CA ALA A 198 -19.24 4.34 5.73
C ALA A 198 -17.92 4.13 6.48
N GLN A 199 -17.73 2.95 7.10
CA GLN A 199 -16.46 2.57 7.72
C GLN A 199 -15.33 2.51 6.69
N ALA A 200 -15.57 1.87 5.52
CA ALA A 200 -14.59 1.81 4.44
C ALA A 200 -14.20 3.20 3.88
N ARG A 201 -15.11 4.18 3.96
CA ARG A 201 -14.87 5.57 3.51
C ARG A 201 -14.15 6.42 4.54
N HIS A 202 -14.14 6.01 5.80
CA HIS A 202 -13.48 6.71 6.90
C HIS A 202 -11.96 6.43 6.88
N PRO A 203 -11.10 7.46 6.95
CA PRO A 203 -9.64 7.28 6.81
C PRO A 203 -9.02 6.35 7.86
N ASP A 204 -9.61 6.27 9.06
CA ASP A 204 -9.14 5.38 10.14
C ASP A 204 -9.09 3.90 9.76
N THR A 205 -9.95 3.45 8.84
CA THR A 205 -9.92 2.03 8.43
C THR A 205 -8.62 1.68 7.69
N CYS A 206 -8.01 2.63 7.00
CA CYS A 206 -6.76 2.44 6.28
C CYS A 206 -5.57 2.37 7.26
N GLY A 207 -5.69 3.08 8.39
CA GLY A 207 -4.65 3.23 9.40
C GLY A 207 -4.34 1.95 10.19
N LYS A 208 -5.05 0.85 9.96
CA LYS A 208 -4.60 -0.47 10.43
C LYS A 208 -3.27 -0.89 9.79
N CYS A 209 -3.06 -0.54 8.52
CA CYS A 209 -1.91 -1.00 7.72
C CYS A 209 -1.07 0.15 7.14
N HIS A 210 -1.70 1.29 6.85
CA HIS A 210 -1.06 2.45 6.22
C HIS A 210 -0.62 3.48 7.26
N LEU A 211 0.38 3.11 8.06
CA LEU A 211 0.91 3.88 9.18
C LEU A 211 2.40 3.61 9.38
N GLY A 212 3.01 4.30 10.33
CA GLY A 212 4.33 3.94 10.85
C GLY A 212 5.51 4.46 10.02
N PRO A 213 6.73 3.99 10.31
CA PRO A 213 7.95 4.67 9.89
C PRO A 213 8.25 4.56 8.38
N ASP A 214 7.74 3.54 7.71
CA ASP A 214 8.06 3.24 6.31
C ASP A 214 6.98 3.71 5.34
N HIS A 215 5.73 3.83 5.79
CA HIS A 215 4.66 4.39 4.98
C HIS A 215 3.55 5.03 5.85
N PRO A 216 3.81 6.22 6.43
CA PRO A 216 2.88 6.88 7.35
C PRO A 216 1.74 7.60 6.63
N GLN A 217 1.00 6.92 5.74
CA GLN A 217 -0.04 7.62 4.98
C GLN A 217 -1.16 8.14 5.87
N LYS A 218 -1.46 7.48 7.00
CA LYS A 218 -2.45 7.96 7.97
C LYS A 218 -2.01 9.26 8.62
N GLU A 219 -0.79 9.32 9.13
CA GLU A 219 -0.23 10.48 9.82
C GLU A 219 -0.04 11.65 8.85
N ILE A 220 0.41 11.37 7.62
CA ILE A 220 0.48 12.34 6.52
C ILE A 220 -0.89 12.92 6.22
N TYR A 221 -1.92 12.07 6.10
CA TYR A 221 -3.27 12.54 5.85
C TYR A 221 -3.78 13.42 7.00
N GLU A 222 -3.57 13.03 8.25
CA GLU A 222 -3.97 13.80 9.44
C GLU A 222 -3.28 15.16 9.53
N GLU A 223 -2.01 15.26 9.17
CA GLU A 223 -1.28 16.55 9.11
C GLU A 223 -1.82 17.45 7.99
N SER A 224 -2.21 16.86 6.86
CA SER A 224 -2.62 17.59 5.67
C SER A 224 -3.89 18.44 5.92
N LYS A 225 -4.06 19.48 5.10
CA LYS A 225 -5.31 20.27 5.08
C LYS A 225 -6.54 19.43 4.75
N HIS A 226 -6.39 18.35 3.98
CA HIS A 226 -7.48 17.43 3.69
C HIS A 226 -7.95 16.68 4.94
N GLY A 227 -7.03 16.12 5.73
CA GLY A 227 -7.37 15.45 6.98
C GLY A 227 -7.99 16.41 8.00
N ILE A 228 -7.38 17.58 8.19
CA ILE A 228 -7.92 18.62 9.08
C ILE A 228 -9.35 18.99 8.67
N ALA A 229 -9.60 19.19 7.36
CA ALA A 229 -10.93 19.52 6.85
C ALA A 229 -11.93 18.37 7.06
N PHE A 230 -11.51 17.11 6.86
CA PHE A 230 -12.36 15.94 7.08
C PHE A 230 -12.81 15.84 8.53
N PHE A 231 -11.87 15.85 9.49
CA PHE A 231 -12.21 15.68 10.91
C PHE A 231 -13.03 16.87 11.44
N SER A 232 -12.81 18.07 10.90
CA SER A 232 -13.60 19.26 11.25
C SER A 232 -15.02 19.23 10.69
N ASN A 233 -15.29 18.44 9.64
CA ASN A 233 -16.54 18.44 8.90
C ASN A 233 -17.11 17.03 8.67
N VAL A 234 -16.80 16.07 9.53
CA VAL A 234 -17.18 14.66 9.36
C VAL A 234 -18.70 14.48 9.21
N ASN A 235 -19.49 15.31 9.90
CA ASN A 235 -20.95 15.33 9.81
C ASN A 235 -21.50 15.82 8.45
N GLN A 236 -20.67 16.48 7.64
CA GLN A 236 -21.02 16.95 6.28
C GLN A 236 -20.53 16.00 5.18
N MET A 237 -19.87 14.89 5.55
CA MET A 237 -19.28 13.96 4.58
C MET A 237 -20.26 12.95 4.01
N ASN A 238 -21.49 12.85 4.54
CA ASN A 238 -22.52 11.95 4.01
C ASN A 238 -22.06 10.48 3.84
N LEU A 239 -21.27 9.97 4.80
CA LEU A 239 -20.52 8.72 4.68
C LEU A 239 -21.41 7.48 4.46
N ASP A 240 -22.65 7.49 4.92
CA ASP A 240 -23.60 6.37 4.81
C ASP A 240 -24.33 6.27 3.46
N SER A 241 -24.20 7.30 2.61
CA SER A 241 -24.96 7.40 1.36
C SER A 241 -24.67 6.25 0.38
N ASN A 242 -25.71 5.78 -0.31
CA ASN A 242 -25.55 4.78 -1.38
C ASN A 242 -24.84 5.38 -2.60
N LYS A 243 -25.10 6.65 -2.91
CA LYS A 243 -24.42 7.42 -3.94
C LYS A 243 -23.45 8.38 -3.25
N TRP A 244 -22.15 8.17 -3.43
CA TRP A 244 -21.11 8.91 -2.73
C TRP A 244 -20.05 9.42 -3.71
N VAL A 245 -20.42 10.46 -4.44
CA VAL A 245 -19.63 11.10 -5.49
C VAL A 245 -19.11 12.45 -4.99
N VAL A 246 -17.79 12.64 -5.04
CA VAL A 246 -17.15 13.90 -4.65
C VAL A 246 -17.61 15.04 -5.57
N GLY A 247 -17.94 16.20 -4.99
CA GLY A 247 -18.48 17.36 -5.70
C GLY A 247 -19.97 17.25 -6.06
N GLU A 248 -20.66 16.18 -5.66
CA GLU A 248 -22.13 16.05 -5.76
C GLU A 248 -22.76 15.71 -4.42
N ASP A 249 -22.36 14.58 -3.82
CA ASP A 249 -22.96 14.05 -2.59
C ASP A 249 -22.22 14.51 -1.32
N TYR A 250 -20.98 14.98 -1.48
CA TYR A 250 -20.16 15.63 -0.46
C TYR A 250 -19.06 16.49 -1.11
N TRP A 251 -18.57 17.50 -0.38
CA TRP A 251 -17.55 18.43 -0.87
C TRP A 251 -16.62 18.97 0.22
N ALA A 252 -16.85 18.62 1.49
CA ALA A 252 -16.14 19.24 2.62
C ALA A 252 -14.64 18.87 2.67
N ALA A 253 -14.30 17.62 2.34
CA ALA A 253 -12.92 17.14 2.26
C ALA A 253 -12.85 15.83 1.46
N PRO A 254 -11.68 15.47 0.89
CA PRO A 254 -11.44 14.10 0.42
C PRO A 254 -10.97 13.19 1.57
N THR A 255 -11.27 11.89 1.49
CA THR A 255 -10.65 10.84 2.32
C THR A 255 -9.72 9.95 1.48
N CYS A 256 -9.06 8.98 2.12
CA CYS A 256 -8.30 7.93 1.43
C CYS A 256 -9.16 7.25 0.34
N ALA A 257 -10.40 6.89 0.70
CA ALA A 257 -11.34 6.27 -0.22
C ALA A 257 -11.80 7.22 -1.32
N THR A 258 -11.98 8.52 -1.04
CA THR A 258 -12.29 9.53 -2.08
C THR A 258 -11.25 9.49 -3.20
N CYS A 259 -9.97 9.54 -2.82
CA CYS A 259 -8.86 9.63 -3.77
C CYS A 259 -8.61 8.30 -4.50
N HIS A 260 -8.65 7.16 -3.79
CA HIS A 260 -8.15 5.90 -4.35
C HIS A 260 -9.22 4.91 -4.83
N MET A 261 -10.48 5.05 -4.45
CA MET A 261 -11.51 4.04 -4.72
C MET A 261 -12.85 4.61 -5.20
N SER A 262 -13.27 5.73 -4.65
CA SER A 262 -14.64 6.23 -4.77
C SER A 262 -14.89 6.92 -6.10
N ALA A 263 -16.16 7.00 -6.47
CA ALA A 263 -16.60 7.58 -7.72
C ALA A 263 -16.35 9.09 -7.79
N THR A 264 -16.09 9.56 -9.00
CA THR A 264 -16.22 10.96 -9.42
C THR A 264 -17.41 11.06 -10.38
N ARG A 265 -17.65 12.25 -10.95
CA ARG A 265 -18.66 12.40 -12.01
C ARG A 265 -18.33 11.61 -13.28
N LYS A 266 -17.04 11.30 -13.51
CA LYS A 266 -16.56 10.66 -14.75
C LYS A 266 -16.01 9.25 -14.53
N GLN A 267 -15.84 8.83 -13.28
CA GLN A 267 -15.28 7.53 -12.94
C GLN A 267 -16.18 6.80 -11.93
N PRO A 268 -16.47 5.51 -12.14
CA PRO A 268 -17.17 4.71 -11.15
C PRO A 268 -16.29 4.41 -9.93
N VAL A 269 -16.90 3.85 -8.88
CA VAL A 269 -16.16 3.21 -7.77
C VAL A 269 -15.37 2.02 -8.33
N SER A 270 -14.17 1.79 -7.82
CA SER A 270 -13.35 0.60 -8.13
C SER A 270 -12.68 0.05 -6.86
N HIS A 271 -12.55 -1.28 -6.79
CA HIS A 271 -11.75 -1.97 -5.77
C HIS A 271 -10.29 -2.20 -6.17
N ASP A 272 -9.88 -1.76 -7.36
CA ASP A 272 -8.45 -1.67 -7.72
C ASP A 272 -7.89 -0.29 -7.38
N VAL A 273 -7.31 -0.18 -6.18
CA VAL A 273 -6.66 1.06 -5.68
C VAL A 273 -5.46 1.51 -6.52
N GLY A 274 -4.95 0.64 -7.40
CA GLY A 274 -3.81 0.93 -8.26
C GLY A 274 -4.14 1.89 -9.40
N LEU A 275 -5.41 1.99 -9.83
CA LEU A 275 -5.81 2.68 -11.06
C LEU A 275 -5.58 4.20 -11.06
N ARG A 276 -5.23 4.79 -9.90
CA ARG A 276 -4.97 6.23 -9.73
C ARG A 276 -3.55 6.55 -9.23
N ILE A 277 -2.67 5.55 -9.17
CA ILE A 277 -1.30 5.71 -8.70
C ILE A 277 -0.39 6.03 -9.90
N SER A 278 0.26 7.20 -9.95
CA SER A 278 1.22 7.53 -11.03
C SER A 278 2.70 7.28 -10.68
N TRP A 279 2.96 7.01 -9.39
CA TRP A 279 4.28 6.68 -8.84
C TRP A 279 4.13 5.60 -7.78
N ASN A 280 4.92 4.54 -7.88
CA ASN A 280 5.07 3.58 -6.80
C ASN A 280 6.23 4.00 -5.89
N ASN A 281 5.90 4.57 -4.73
CA ASN A 281 6.87 5.09 -3.75
C ASN A 281 7.41 4.03 -2.76
N ARG A 282 6.92 2.78 -2.83
CA ARG A 282 7.38 1.67 -1.96
C ARG A 282 8.84 1.27 -2.20
N PRO A 283 9.32 1.09 -3.45
CA PRO A 283 10.69 0.64 -3.66
C PRO A 283 11.70 1.72 -3.29
N GLU A 284 12.97 1.33 -3.21
CA GLU A 284 14.09 2.26 -3.00
C GLU A 284 14.01 3.45 -3.96
N LEU A 285 13.87 3.20 -5.26
CA LEU A 285 13.54 4.24 -6.23
C LEU A 285 12.03 4.28 -6.47
N SER A 286 11.48 5.48 -6.62
CA SER A 286 10.12 5.60 -7.09
C SER A 286 10.09 5.25 -8.57
N VAL A 287 9.22 4.30 -8.92
CA VAL A 287 9.10 3.76 -10.27
C VAL A 287 7.70 3.93 -10.80
N ARG A 288 7.56 3.92 -12.13
CA ARG A 288 6.24 3.89 -12.74
C ARG A 288 5.49 2.59 -12.40
N PRO A 289 4.19 2.68 -12.10
CA PRO A 289 3.38 1.57 -11.57
C PRO A 289 3.31 0.38 -12.52
N GLU A 290 3.22 0.58 -13.82
CA GLU A 290 3.10 -0.47 -14.83
C GLU A 290 4.25 -1.49 -14.77
N PHE A 291 5.47 -1.05 -14.44
CA PHE A 291 6.61 -1.95 -14.25
C PHE A 291 6.45 -2.86 -13.03
N ALA A 292 5.87 -2.33 -11.95
CA ALA A 292 5.64 -3.12 -10.75
C ALA A 292 4.42 -4.05 -10.90
N ASP A 293 3.42 -3.69 -11.70
CA ASP A 293 2.31 -4.59 -12.05
C ASP A 293 2.76 -5.72 -12.97
N ALA A 294 3.64 -5.43 -13.93
CA ALA A 294 4.20 -6.43 -14.85
C ALA A 294 4.96 -7.52 -14.07
N LYS A 295 5.74 -7.15 -13.05
CA LYS A 295 6.44 -8.10 -12.16
C LYS A 295 5.51 -9.05 -11.42
N MET A 296 4.25 -8.66 -11.20
CA MET A 296 3.24 -9.46 -10.53
C MET A 296 2.23 -10.09 -11.50
N ASN A 297 2.44 -9.96 -12.81
CA ASN A 297 1.52 -10.40 -13.86
C ASN A 297 0.09 -9.87 -13.67
N LEU A 298 -0.04 -8.59 -13.30
CA LEU A 298 -1.33 -7.94 -13.06
C LEU A 298 -1.82 -7.18 -14.31
N PRO A 299 -3.14 -7.12 -14.57
CA PRO A 299 -3.72 -6.39 -15.71
C PRO A 299 -3.29 -4.91 -15.77
N GLY A 300 -3.05 -4.29 -14.61
CA GLY A 300 -2.58 -2.92 -14.50
C GLY A 300 -1.27 -2.64 -15.26
N ALA A 301 -0.48 -3.66 -15.60
CA ALA A 301 0.73 -3.52 -16.43
C ALA A 301 0.44 -2.90 -17.81
N SER A 302 -0.80 -3.03 -18.29
CA SER A 302 -1.28 -2.44 -19.56
C SER A 302 -1.79 -1.00 -19.43
N ILE A 303 -1.82 -0.44 -18.21
CA ILE A 303 -2.36 0.89 -17.92
C ILE A 303 -1.19 1.85 -17.63
N PRO A 304 -0.85 2.75 -18.57
CA PRO A 304 0.25 3.70 -18.40
C PRO A 304 0.06 4.64 -17.21
N TRP A 305 1.16 5.13 -16.64
CA TRP A 305 1.12 6.05 -15.50
C TRP A 305 0.41 7.37 -15.83
N GLU A 306 0.45 7.83 -17.09
CA GLU A 306 -0.25 9.03 -17.56
C GLU A 306 -1.75 8.88 -17.43
N THR A 307 -2.30 7.72 -17.80
CA THR A 307 -3.73 7.42 -17.62
C THR A 307 -4.10 7.45 -16.14
N ARG A 308 -3.25 6.86 -15.28
CA ARG A 308 -3.48 6.87 -13.81
C ARG A 308 -3.39 8.28 -13.23
N ARG A 309 -2.48 9.11 -13.74
CA ARG A 309 -2.35 10.53 -13.39
C ARG A 309 -3.62 11.29 -13.78
N LEU A 310 -4.15 11.07 -14.98
CA LEU A 310 -5.41 11.67 -15.43
C LEU A 310 -6.60 11.23 -14.56
N ASN A 311 -6.65 9.95 -14.19
CA ASN A 311 -7.68 9.43 -13.28
C ASN A 311 -7.62 10.13 -11.90
N MET A 312 -6.42 10.38 -11.35
CA MET A 312 -6.29 11.13 -10.10
C MET A 312 -6.62 12.62 -10.28
N LYS A 313 -6.16 13.26 -11.36
CA LYS A 313 -6.52 14.66 -11.66
C LYS A 313 -8.03 14.86 -11.76
N ASP A 314 -8.77 13.88 -12.30
CA ASP A 314 -10.22 13.92 -12.33
C ASP A 314 -10.88 13.79 -10.95
N VAL A 315 -10.19 13.25 -9.93
CA VAL A 315 -10.64 13.40 -8.53
C VAL A 315 -10.44 14.85 -8.09
N CYS A 316 -9.22 15.37 -8.27
CA CYS A 316 -8.83 16.70 -7.78
C CYS A 316 -9.71 17.83 -8.34
N ILE A 317 -10.10 17.74 -9.62
CA ILE A 317 -10.87 18.79 -10.32
C ILE A 317 -12.29 18.99 -9.76
N ASN A 318 -12.79 18.07 -8.94
CA ASN A 318 -14.10 18.26 -8.29
C ASN A 318 -14.07 19.33 -7.18
N CYS A 319 -12.87 19.73 -6.73
CA CYS A 319 -12.68 20.74 -5.68
C CYS A 319 -11.65 21.83 -6.04
N HIS A 320 -10.71 21.55 -6.93
CA HIS A 320 -9.62 22.46 -7.30
C HIS A 320 -9.66 22.84 -8.77
N ASP A 321 -9.08 23.98 -9.14
CA ASP A 321 -8.89 24.35 -10.54
C ASP A 321 -7.72 23.58 -11.17
N ALA A 322 -7.71 23.52 -12.51
CA ALA A 322 -6.71 22.75 -13.27
C ALA A 322 -5.27 23.24 -13.06
N GLN A 323 -5.06 24.56 -12.97
CA GLN A 323 -3.72 25.14 -12.81
C GLN A 323 -3.13 24.78 -11.45
N TRP A 324 -3.94 24.84 -10.39
CA TRP A 324 -3.52 24.42 -9.07
C TRP A 324 -3.08 22.94 -9.05
N ILE A 325 -3.84 22.06 -9.72
CA ILE A 325 -3.54 20.63 -9.80
C ILE A 325 -2.23 20.37 -10.57
N ASP A 326 -2.02 21.07 -11.68
CA ASP A 326 -0.79 20.95 -12.45
C ASP A 326 0.43 21.46 -11.66
N ASN A 327 0.30 22.58 -10.95
CA ASN A 327 1.35 23.08 -10.08
C ASN A 327 1.72 22.08 -8.96
N PHE A 328 0.73 21.44 -8.34
CA PHE A 328 0.97 20.38 -7.34
C PHE A 328 1.81 19.25 -7.95
N TYR A 329 1.44 18.78 -9.13
CA TYR A 329 2.16 17.68 -9.76
C TYR A 329 3.57 18.06 -10.23
N THR A 330 3.78 19.29 -10.70
CA THR A 330 5.13 19.80 -10.96
C THR A 330 6.00 19.73 -9.69
N GLN A 331 5.47 20.15 -8.54
CA GLN A 331 6.20 20.10 -7.27
C GLN A 331 6.46 18.67 -6.80
N TYR A 332 5.45 17.80 -6.89
CA TYR A 332 5.57 16.41 -6.47
C TYR A 332 6.58 15.64 -7.35
N ASP A 333 6.48 15.78 -8.67
CA ASP A 333 7.39 15.10 -9.61
C ASP A 333 8.84 15.59 -9.41
N ALA A 334 9.05 16.90 -9.21
CA ALA A 334 10.36 17.46 -8.92
C ALA A 334 10.98 16.90 -7.62
N LEU A 335 10.17 16.64 -6.58
CA LEU A 335 10.69 16.00 -5.37
C LEU A 335 11.06 14.53 -5.61
N ILE A 336 10.25 13.80 -6.38
CA ILE A 336 10.56 12.40 -6.73
C ILE A 336 11.90 12.33 -7.47
N GLU A 337 12.10 13.20 -8.47
CA GLU A 337 13.35 13.30 -9.22
C GLU A 337 14.51 13.67 -8.31
N LEU A 338 14.36 14.72 -7.47
CA LEU A 338 15.38 15.09 -6.49
C LEU A 338 15.77 13.91 -5.61
N TYR A 339 14.80 13.18 -5.04
CA TYR A 339 15.11 12.04 -4.19
C TYR A 339 15.80 10.91 -4.96
N ASN A 340 15.26 10.54 -6.13
CA ASN A 340 15.78 9.43 -6.93
C ASN A 340 17.23 9.70 -7.40
N ASP A 341 17.51 10.92 -7.84
CA ASP A 341 18.79 11.28 -8.45
C ASP A 341 19.84 11.68 -7.43
N LYS A 342 19.44 12.43 -6.38
CA LYS A 342 20.37 12.91 -5.35
C LYS A 342 20.66 11.86 -4.28
N PHE A 343 19.71 10.99 -3.93
CA PHE A 343 19.90 10.10 -2.78
C PHE A 343 19.79 8.64 -3.16
N ALA A 344 18.67 8.20 -3.75
CA ALA A 344 18.41 6.78 -3.96
C ALA A 344 19.42 6.10 -4.90
N THR A 345 19.65 6.69 -6.08
CA THR A 345 20.57 6.09 -7.08
C THR A 345 22.01 6.04 -6.56
N PRO A 346 22.60 7.14 -6.04
CA PRO A 346 23.93 7.09 -5.43
C PRO A 346 24.03 6.08 -4.29
N SER A 347 23.06 6.07 -3.36
CA SER A 347 23.08 5.15 -2.22
C SER A 347 23.03 3.69 -2.63
N ARG A 348 22.16 3.33 -3.59
CA ARG A 348 22.11 1.97 -4.12
C ARG A 348 23.45 1.53 -4.70
N ASP A 349 24.03 2.37 -5.56
CA ASP A 349 25.28 2.05 -6.24
C ASP A 349 26.45 1.92 -5.25
N LEU A 350 26.51 2.81 -4.25
CA LEU A 350 27.52 2.78 -3.19
C LEU A 350 27.37 1.53 -2.31
N TYR A 351 26.14 1.19 -1.90
CA TYR A 351 25.88 -0.01 -1.10
C TYR A 351 26.26 -1.28 -1.85
N ALA A 352 25.95 -1.36 -3.15
CA ALA A 352 26.34 -2.49 -4.01
C ALA A 352 27.86 -2.68 -4.05
N LEU A 353 28.64 -1.59 -4.14
CA LEU A 353 30.11 -1.64 -4.09
C LEU A 353 30.65 -1.95 -2.69
N ALA A 354 29.94 -1.54 -1.63
CA ALA A 354 30.32 -1.83 -0.26
C ALA A 354 30.06 -3.27 0.15
N ARG A 355 29.05 -3.94 -0.46
CA ARG A 355 28.59 -5.26 -0.03
C ARG A 355 29.69 -6.34 0.03
N PRO A 356 30.61 -6.46 -0.95
CA PRO A 356 31.74 -7.41 -0.86
C PRO A 356 32.72 -7.15 0.28
N LEU A 357 32.74 -5.92 0.83
CA LEU A 357 33.60 -5.53 1.94
C LEU A 357 32.96 -5.81 3.30
N LEU A 358 31.66 -6.07 3.35
CA LEU A 358 30.94 -6.38 4.57
C LEU A 358 31.07 -7.87 4.93
N ASN A 359 31.01 -8.16 6.23
CA ASN A 359 31.10 -9.54 6.72
C ASN A 359 29.70 -10.07 7.05
N GLY A 360 29.50 -11.38 6.86
CA GLY A 360 28.25 -12.05 7.24
C GLY A 360 27.04 -11.68 6.37
N PRO A 361 25.82 -12.06 6.79
CA PRO A 361 24.59 -11.78 6.06
C PRO A 361 24.22 -10.28 6.08
N GLN A 362 23.20 -9.90 5.30
CA GLN A 362 22.60 -8.57 5.36
C GLN A 362 21.99 -8.34 6.75
N PHE A 363 22.07 -7.11 7.26
CA PHE A 363 21.71 -6.68 8.63
C PHE A 363 22.67 -7.12 9.75
N ALA A 364 23.81 -7.75 9.40
CA ALA A 364 24.87 -8.05 10.37
C ALA A 364 25.81 -6.86 10.63
N ASN A 365 25.75 -5.81 9.80
CA ASN A 365 26.65 -4.66 9.87
C ASN A 365 25.83 -3.37 10.07
N GLU A 366 26.39 -2.41 10.79
CA GLU A 366 25.77 -1.09 11.00
C GLU A 366 25.39 -0.40 9.67
N LEU A 367 26.26 -0.49 8.66
CA LEU A 367 26.00 0.05 7.32
C LEU A 367 24.74 -0.53 6.65
N ASP A 368 24.39 -1.79 6.94
CA ASP A 368 23.17 -2.40 6.40
C ASP A 368 21.93 -1.67 6.92
N TRP A 369 21.92 -1.30 8.20
CA TRP A 369 20.84 -0.56 8.85
C TRP A 369 20.79 0.90 8.37
N THR A 370 21.94 1.58 8.35
CA THR A 370 22.03 2.96 7.85
C THR A 370 21.47 3.06 6.43
N TYR A 371 21.89 2.16 5.54
CA TYR A 371 21.40 2.13 4.17
C TYR A 371 19.91 1.79 4.08
N TYR A 372 19.46 0.76 4.81
CA TYR A 372 18.06 0.35 4.79
C TYR A 372 17.15 1.49 5.22
N GLU A 373 17.39 2.09 6.39
CA GLU A 373 16.51 3.12 6.92
C GLU A 373 16.55 4.43 6.12
N LEU A 374 17.67 4.74 5.45
CA LEU A 374 17.81 5.88 4.55
C LEU A 374 16.76 5.86 3.43
N TRP A 375 16.56 4.72 2.77
CA TRP A 375 15.57 4.63 1.69
C TRP A 375 14.21 4.12 2.19
N HIS A 376 14.20 3.15 3.12
CA HIS A 376 13.01 2.45 3.57
C HIS A 376 12.14 3.33 4.46
N HIS A 377 12.72 4.06 5.40
CA HIS A 377 11.97 4.94 6.29
C HIS A 377 11.95 6.36 5.76
N GLU A 378 13.10 7.04 5.79
CA GLU A 378 13.20 8.47 5.50
C GLU A 378 12.83 8.79 4.06
N GLY A 379 13.37 8.01 3.12
CA GLY A 379 13.07 8.15 1.70
C GLY A 379 11.62 7.89 1.35
N ARG A 380 10.98 6.86 1.93
CA ARG A 380 9.54 6.66 1.74
C ARG A 380 8.73 7.78 2.39
N ARG A 381 9.05 8.23 3.61
CA ARG A 381 8.36 9.34 4.30
C ARG A 381 8.36 10.62 3.46
N ALA A 382 9.52 11.03 2.96
CA ALA A 382 9.65 12.23 2.14
C ALA A 382 8.69 12.21 0.93
N ARG A 383 8.69 11.09 0.20
CA ARG A 383 7.94 10.93 -1.05
C ARG A 383 6.43 10.78 -0.81
N HIS A 384 6.04 10.04 0.23
CA HIS A 384 4.64 9.94 0.61
C HIS A 384 4.11 11.28 1.15
N GLY A 385 4.88 11.99 1.97
CA GLY A 385 4.50 13.30 2.51
C GLY A 385 4.18 14.29 1.40
N ALA A 386 5.03 14.33 0.36
CA ALA A 386 4.78 15.20 -0.78
C ALA A 386 3.57 14.78 -1.62
N SER A 387 3.37 13.48 -1.79
CA SER A 387 2.25 12.95 -2.58
C SER A 387 0.87 13.27 -2.00
N MET A 388 0.79 13.64 -0.71
CA MET A 388 -0.45 13.91 0.02
C MET A 388 -0.42 15.24 0.79
N MET A 389 0.52 16.14 0.45
CA MET A 389 0.61 17.51 0.98
C MET A 389 0.78 17.62 2.50
N ALA A 390 1.66 16.79 3.07
CA ALA A 390 2.11 16.91 4.46
C ALA A 390 3.54 17.47 4.51
N PRO A 391 3.70 18.81 4.67
CA PRO A 391 5.00 19.47 4.59
C PRO A 391 5.99 18.99 5.66
N ASP A 392 5.55 18.63 6.86
CA ASP A 392 6.43 18.15 7.92
C ASP A 392 6.98 16.75 7.60
N TYR A 393 6.11 15.85 7.11
CA TYR A 393 6.54 14.55 6.57
C TYR A 393 7.43 14.65 5.32
N THR A 394 7.23 15.66 4.47
CA THR A 394 8.13 15.94 3.35
C THR A 394 9.50 16.42 3.83
N HIS A 395 9.52 17.29 4.84
CA HIS A 395 10.74 17.95 5.31
C HIS A 395 11.35 17.27 6.54
N TRP A 396 10.86 17.58 7.74
CA TRP A 396 11.48 17.22 9.01
C TRP A 396 11.51 15.72 9.27
N HIS A 397 10.46 14.98 8.88
CA HIS A 397 10.48 13.50 8.96
C HIS A 397 10.98 12.82 7.67
N GLY A 398 11.25 13.59 6.62
CA GLY A 398 11.57 13.10 5.29
C GLY A 398 12.94 13.57 4.82
N THR A 399 12.96 14.58 3.94
CA THR A 399 14.19 15.05 3.27
C THR A 399 15.30 15.51 4.22
N TYR A 400 14.95 16.07 5.39
CA TYR A 400 15.92 16.42 6.42
C TYR A 400 16.65 15.17 6.94
N GLU A 401 15.91 14.14 7.33
CA GLU A 401 16.49 12.90 7.85
C GLU A 401 17.28 12.15 6.76
N VAL A 402 16.75 12.08 5.52
CA VAL A 402 17.49 11.53 4.37
C VAL A 402 18.84 12.22 4.22
N ALA A 403 18.85 13.56 4.20
CA ALA A 403 20.08 14.32 4.03
C ALA A 403 21.03 14.09 5.21
N LYS A 404 20.54 14.25 6.44
CA LYS A 404 21.33 14.05 7.66
C LYS A 404 22.00 12.68 7.63
N ARG A 405 21.23 11.60 7.50
CA ARG A 405 21.76 10.23 7.47
C ARG A 405 22.76 10.01 6.33
N PHE A 406 22.45 10.50 5.13
CA PHE A 406 23.35 10.37 3.99
C PHE A 406 24.73 10.98 4.27
N TYR A 407 24.77 12.22 4.78
CA TYR A 407 26.02 12.96 4.95
C TYR A 407 26.74 12.69 6.28
N SER A 408 26.02 12.47 7.38
CA SER A 408 26.64 12.33 8.71
C SER A 408 26.92 10.89 9.12
N GLU A 409 26.26 9.90 8.49
CA GLU A 409 26.39 8.49 8.87
C GLU A 409 26.84 7.64 7.68
N TYR A 410 26.06 7.63 6.61
CA TYR A 410 26.24 6.71 5.49
C TYR A 410 27.57 6.93 4.75
N LEU A 411 27.87 8.17 4.35
CA LEU A 411 29.14 8.49 3.67
C LEU A 411 30.38 8.20 4.55
N PRO A 412 30.47 8.69 5.82
CA PRO A 412 31.60 8.36 6.69
C PRO A 412 31.80 6.86 6.92
N GLN A 413 30.71 6.09 7.07
CA GLN A 413 30.79 4.63 7.21
C GLN A 413 31.38 3.97 5.95
N LEU A 414 30.99 4.42 4.76
CA LEU A 414 31.53 3.92 3.49
C LEU A 414 33.01 4.30 3.30
N GLU A 415 33.39 5.54 3.62
CA GLU A 415 34.78 5.99 3.56
C GLU A 415 35.68 5.16 4.49
N SER A 416 35.26 4.99 5.74
CA SER A 416 35.96 4.14 6.71
C SER A 416 36.04 2.67 6.27
N LEU A 417 34.99 2.16 5.62
CA LEU A 417 35.00 0.80 5.07
C LEU A 417 35.99 0.65 3.91
N ALA A 418 36.05 1.61 3.01
CA ALA A 418 37.02 1.64 1.92
C ALA A 418 38.46 1.75 2.47
N ASP A 419 38.70 2.69 3.38
CA ASP A 419 40.04 2.97 3.91
C ASP A 419 40.63 1.77 4.67
N ARG A 420 39.80 1.03 5.43
CA ARG A 420 40.22 -0.20 6.12
C ARG A 420 40.54 -1.37 5.19
N ASN A 421 40.00 -1.37 3.96
CA ASN A 421 40.19 -2.47 3.01
C ASN A 421 41.14 -2.11 1.85
N LYS A 422 41.60 -0.86 1.76
CA LYS A 422 42.56 -0.36 0.76
C LYS A 422 43.79 -1.25 0.61
N GLU A 423 44.36 -1.70 1.74
CA GLU A 423 45.59 -2.49 1.79
C GLU A 423 45.31 -3.96 2.17
N SER A 424 44.10 -4.45 1.86
CA SER A 424 43.73 -5.84 2.13
C SER A 424 44.64 -6.79 1.35
N ALA A 425 45.08 -7.87 2.01
CA ALA A 425 45.81 -8.95 1.36
C ALA A 425 44.93 -9.74 0.36
N ASP A 426 43.61 -9.63 0.49
CA ASP A 426 42.65 -10.14 -0.49
C ASP A 426 42.48 -9.10 -1.61
N GLU A 427 43.03 -9.41 -2.79
CA GLU A 427 42.98 -8.55 -3.97
C GLU A 427 41.55 -8.15 -4.37
N SER A 428 40.57 -9.05 -4.17
CA SER A 428 39.18 -8.75 -4.48
C SER A 428 38.61 -7.65 -3.57
N ARG A 429 38.99 -7.67 -2.29
CA ARG A 429 38.59 -6.65 -1.31
C ARG A 429 39.33 -5.34 -1.53
N ALA A 430 40.63 -5.39 -1.84
CA ALA A 430 41.38 -4.19 -2.20
C ALA A 430 40.78 -3.49 -3.43
N ASN A 431 40.43 -4.25 -4.47
CA ASN A 431 39.78 -3.73 -5.67
C ASN A 431 38.38 -3.16 -5.39
N ALA A 432 37.56 -3.85 -4.59
CA ALA A 432 36.25 -3.35 -4.18
C ALA A 432 36.36 -2.06 -3.35
N ALA A 433 37.36 -1.95 -2.47
CA ALA A 433 37.63 -0.75 -1.68
C ALA A 433 38.03 0.45 -2.57
N ALA A 434 38.91 0.21 -3.55
CA ALA A 434 39.30 1.24 -4.51
C ALA A 434 38.11 1.71 -5.37
N ALA A 435 37.28 0.77 -5.83
CA ALA A 435 36.06 1.08 -6.60
C ALA A 435 35.05 1.87 -5.77
N LEU A 436 34.83 1.48 -4.51
CA LEU A 436 33.96 2.20 -3.58
C LEU A 436 34.46 3.62 -3.36
N ARG A 437 35.76 3.82 -3.07
CA ARG A 437 36.34 5.15 -2.88
C ARG A 437 36.18 6.03 -4.11
N ALA A 438 36.47 5.49 -5.30
CA ALA A 438 36.30 6.22 -6.56
C ALA A 438 34.83 6.62 -6.80
N LYS A 439 33.87 5.76 -6.46
CA LYS A 439 32.44 6.09 -6.57
C LYS A 439 32.01 7.15 -5.55
N ILE A 440 32.52 7.12 -4.31
CA ILE A 440 32.29 8.19 -3.32
C ILE A 440 32.76 9.53 -3.87
N ASP A 441 33.99 9.60 -4.37
CA ASP A 441 34.56 10.82 -4.96
C ASP A 441 33.74 11.30 -6.16
N GLN A 442 33.27 10.39 -7.02
CA GLN A 442 32.38 10.71 -8.14
C GLN A 442 31.05 11.30 -7.66
N VAL A 443 30.42 10.70 -6.65
CA VAL A 443 29.15 11.19 -6.07
C VAL A 443 29.35 12.59 -5.49
N LEU A 444 30.40 12.79 -4.67
CA LEU A 444 30.72 14.07 -4.05
C LEU A 444 31.16 15.15 -5.04
N ALA A 445 31.63 14.79 -6.23
CA ALA A 445 31.96 15.73 -7.30
C ALA A 445 30.73 16.17 -8.12
N SER A 446 29.61 15.46 -8.03
CA SER A 446 28.39 15.81 -8.78
C SER A 446 27.74 17.11 -8.28
N ASP A 447 26.97 17.78 -9.14
CA ASP A 447 26.25 19.02 -8.79
C ASP A 447 25.31 18.85 -7.58
N ASN A 448 24.79 17.65 -7.38
CA ASN A 448 23.91 17.31 -6.26
C ASN A 448 24.62 17.34 -4.89
N HIS A 449 25.93 17.08 -4.85
CA HIS A 449 26.68 16.86 -3.59
C HIS A 449 27.94 17.72 -3.44
N LYS A 450 28.42 18.42 -4.48
CA LYS A 450 29.66 19.23 -4.42
C LYS A 450 29.66 20.30 -3.34
N TRP A 451 28.48 20.74 -2.90
CA TRP A 451 28.33 21.64 -1.75
C TRP A 451 28.95 21.06 -0.46
N PHE A 452 28.86 19.74 -0.25
CA PHE A 452 29.33 19.06 0.96
C PHE A 452 30.85 19.13 1.12
N THR A 453 31.57 19.19 0.00
CA THR A 453 33.05 19.31 -0.03
C THR A 453 33.50 20.77 -0.14
N GLY A 454 32.60 21.74 0.03
CA GLY A 454 32.91 23.17 -0.11
C GLY A 454 33.13 23.61 -1.57
N LYS A 455 32.83 22.76 -2.56
CA LYS A 455 33.01 23.03 -3.99
C LYS A 455 31.72 23.53 -4.65
N LEU A 456 30.95 24.35 -3.93
CA LEU A 456 29.78 24.99 -4.50
C LEU A 456 30.21 25.89 -5.67
N ASP A 457 29.39 25.94 -6.72
CA ASP A 457 29.64 26.82 -7.84
C ASP A 457 29.71 28.30 -7.37
N PRO A 458 30.74 29.08 -7.76
CA PRO A 458 30.89 30.46 -7.31
C PRO A 458 29.72 31.38 -7.69
N GLU A 459 29.12 31.18 -8.88
CA GLU A 459 27.95 31.95 -9.30
C GLU A 459 26.74 31.60 -8.43
N GLU A 460 26.55 30.32 -8.12
CA GLU A 460 25.51 29.86 -7.20
C GLU A 460 25.71 30.41 -5.78
N ALA A 461 26.95 30.40 -5.27
CA ALA A 461 27.28 30.97 -3.96
C ALA A 461 26.95 32.46 -3.91
N ALA A 462 27.36 33.22 -4.94
CA ALA A 462 27.05 34.64 -5.06
C ALA A 462 25.54 34.90 -5.16
N ARG A 463 24.81 34.07 -5.91
CA ARG A 463 23.34 34.14 -6.03
C ARG A 463 22.65 33.94 -4.68
N ARG A 464 23.08 32.96 -3.88
CA ARG A 464 22.55 32.70 -2.53
C ARG A 464 22.85 33.82 -1.55
N GLN A 465 24.06 34.37 -1.60
CA GLN A 465 24.44 35.51 -0.77
C GLN A 465 23.58 36.73 -1.11
N LYS A 466 23.45 37.07 -2.39
CA LYS A 466 22.58 38.17 -2.85
C LYS A 466 21.12 37.98 -2.40
N ALA A 467 20.56 36.78 -2.54
CA ALA A 467 19.21 36.48 -2.09
C ALA A 467 19.04 36.66 -0.56
N THR A 468 20.07 36.34 0.21
CA THR A 468 20.09 36.55 1.67
C THR A 468 20.11 38.04 2.03
N GLU A 469 20.95 38.82 1.35
CA GLU A 469 21.04 40.27 1.52
C GLU A 469 19.71 40.95 1.15
N GLU A 470 19.10 40.57 0.02
CA GLU A 470 17.78 41.04 -0.40
C GLU A 470 16.66 40.63 0.57
N PHE A 471 16.74 39.44 1.19
CA PHE A 471 15.81 39.04 2.25
C PHE A 471 15.97 39.93 3.49
N LYS A 472 17.19 40.11 4.01
CA LYS A 472 17.44 40.95 5.19
C LYS A 472 16.98 42.38 4.96
N ALA A 473 17.34 42.97 3.82
CA ALA A 473 16.95 44.34 3.47
C ALA A 473 15.42 44.56 3.47
N ARG A 474 14.62 43.54 3.10
CA ARG A 474 13.14 43.63 3.15
C ARG A 474 12.58 43.77 4.56
N TYR A 475 13.29 43.30 5.57
CA TYR A 475 12.84 43.31 6.97
C TYR A 475 13.59 44.29 7.86
N GLU A 476 14.72 44.85 7.40
CA GLU A 476 15.42 45.97 8.04
C GLU A 476 14.74 47.32 7.80
N GLN A 477 13.80 47.42 6.85
CA GLN A 477 13.01 48.63 6.56
C GLN A 477 11.74 48.80 7.43
N LYS A 478 11.68 48.15 8.60
CA LYS A 478 10.66 48.39 9.63
C LYS A 478 11.34 48.74 10.94
#